data_AF-M0ZYW3-F1
#
_entry.id   AF-M0ZYW3-F1
#
_cell.length_a   1.000
_cell.length_b   1.000
_cell.length_c   1.000
_cell.angle_alpha   90.00
_cell.angle_beta   90.00
_cell.angle_gamma   90.00
#
_symmetry.space_group_name_H-M   'P 1'
#
loop_
_entity.id
_entity.type
_entity.pdbx_description
1 polymer ?
#
loop_
_entity_poly.entity_id
_entity_poly.type
_entity_poly.pdbx_seq_one_letter_code
_entity_poly.pdbx_strand_id
1 'polypeptide(L)'
;MTYVNLQLNPERYTGYSGPYAKRIWDAVYLDNCPKYLAGEICPEKNILYKLISGLHSSISIHIAADYLLDEALNTWGRNLTLMYDRVLKFPDRVDNLYFTFLFVLRAVTKAANYLDEASYDTGNPEDDLKTQSWIEQLVYHPKLKFACPLPFNEVRLWKGKGEPDLMQQIQKQFRNISALMDCIGCEKCRLWGKLQFLGLGTALKILFSVNSQEHLHKMFQFQQNEVIALINLLNRLSESVMLVHEMWPSLEKVMGKQVSTPSDQPSMTGGHV
;
A
#
# COMPACT_ATOMS: atom_id res chain seq x y z
N MET A 1 -4.81 -22.23 -13.72
CA MET A 1 -3.96 -21.19 -13.10
C MET A 1 -2.89 -20.84 -14.12
N THR A 2 -2.64 -19.55 -14.37
CA THR A 2 -1.63 -19.09 -15.34
C THR A 2 -0.61 -18.21 -14.61
N TYR A 3 0.67 -18.37 -14.92
CA TYR A 3 1.72 -17.50 -14.41
C TYR A 3 1.75 -16.19 -15.20
N VAL A 4 1.93 -15.07 -14.51
CA VAL A 4 1.98 -13.73 -15.10
C VAL A 4 3.32 -13.10 -14.79
N ASN A 5 3.99 -12.58 -15.82
CA ASN A 5 5.23 -11.82 -15.63
C ASN A 5 4.89 -10.39 -15.17
N LEU A 6 5.24 -10.06 -13.92
CA LEU A 6 4.98 -8.75 -13.31
C LEU A 6 5.83 -7.63 -13.95
N GLN A 7 7.01 -7.93 -14.49
CA GLN A 7 7.87 -6.94 -15.15
C GLN A 7 7.24 -6.42 -16.45
N LEU A 8 6.52 -7.28 -17.16
CA LEU A 8 5.77 -6.90 -18.37
C LEU A 8 4.41 -6.25 -18.05
N ASN A 9 3.97 -6.34 -16.79
CA ASN A 9 2.68 -5.85 -16.32
C ASN A 9 2.85 -4.92 -15.12
N PRO A 10 3.59 -3.80 -15.24
CA PRO A 10 3.83 -2.89 -14.12
C PRO A 10 2.52 -2.23 -13.63
N GLU A 11 2.49 -1.87 -12.35
CA GLU A 11 1.43 -1.05 -11.78
C GLU A 11 1.62 0.41 -12.22
N ARG A 12 0.70 0.90 -13.05
CA ARG A 12 0.73 2.24 -13.63
C ARG A 12 -0.66 2.71 -14.05
N TYR A 13 -0.77 3.89 -14.66
CA TYR A 13 -2.03 4.36 -15.20
C TYR A 13 -2.62 3.40 -16.26
N THR A 14 -3.92 3.10 -16.13
CA THR A 14 -4.68 2.20 -17.02
C THR A 14 -5.96 2.82 -17.58
N GLY A 15 -6.27 4.08 -17.23
CA GLY A 15 -7.57 4.70 -17.51
C GLY A 15 -8.73 4.22 -16.64
N TYR A 16 -8.56 3.19 -15.82
CA TYR A 16 -9.62 2.67 -14.94
C TYR A 16 -10.00 3.71 -13.87
N SER A 17 -11.19 4.29 -13.99
CA SER A 17 -11.61 5.44 -13.19
C SER A 17 -13.14 5.55 -13.09
N GLY A 18 -13.62 6.68 -12.54
CA GLY A 18 -15.04 7.01 -12.51
C GLY A 18 -15.88 6.13 -11.56
N PRO A 19 -17.20 6.00 -11.82
CA PRO A 19 -18.11 5.29 -10.94
C PRO A 19 -17.76 3.82 -10.71
N TYR A 20 -17.16 3.14 -11.70
CA TYR A 20 -16.79 1.73 -11.58
C TYR A 20 -15.67 1.54 -10.56
N ALA A 21 -14.57 2.29 -10.69
CA ALA A 21 -13.47 2.25 -9.73
C ALA A 21 -13.93 2.70 -8.33
N LYS A 22 -14.77 3.74 -8.26
CA LYS A 22 -15.32 4.24 -6.99
C LYS A 22 -16.14 3.17 -6.27
N ARG A 23 -17.03 2.45 -6.96
CA ARG A 23 -17.85 1.38 -6.36
C ARG A 23 -17.00 0.27 -5.73
N ILE A 24 -15.89 -0.11 -6.37
CA ILE A 24 -14.98 -1.11 -5.81
C ILE A 24 -14.36 -0.60 -4.51
N TRP A 25 -13.83 0.62 -4.49
CA TRP A 25 -13.26 1.19 -3.27
C TRP A 25 -14.31 1.39 -2.18
N ASP A 26 -15.49 1.91 -2.51
CA ASP A 26 -16.59 2.08 -1.57
C ASP A 26 -16.97 0.73 -0.93
N ALA A 27 -17.08 -0.34 -1.73
CA ALA A 27 -17.34 -1.69 -1.21
C ALA A 27 -16.20 -2.19 -0.31
N VAL A 28 -14.93 -1.99 -0.69
CA VAL A 28 -13.78 -2.34 0.14
C VAL A 28 -13.84 -1.59 1.48
N TYR A 29 -14.09 -0.28 1.50
CA TYR A 29 -14.17 0.47 2.76
C TYR A 29 -15.41 0.10 3.59
N LEU A 30 -16.54 -0.20 2.96
CA LEU A 30 -17.79 -0.59 3.65
C LEU A 30 -17.69 -1.93 4.36
N ASP A 31 -17.06 -2.92 3.76
CA ASP A 31 -16.84 -4.23 4.38
C ASP A 31 -15.96 -4.13 5.65
N ASN A 32 -15.16 -3.06 5.73
CA ASN A 32 -14.31 -2.76 6.87
C ASN A 32 -14.96 -1.82 7.89
N CYS A 33 -15.92 -1.02 7.44
CA CYS A 33 -16.66 -0.08 8.25
C CYS A 33 -18.07 0.15 7.67
N PRO A 34 -19.09 -0.56 8.17
CA PRO A 34 -20.47 -0.44 7.66
C PRO A 34 -21.04 0.99 7.71
N LYS A 35 -20.49 1.84 8.59
CA LYS A 35 -20.89 3.24 8.79
C LYS A 35 -20.14 4.23 7.89
N TYR A 36 -19.25 3.76 7.01
CA TYR A 36 -18.42 4.60 6.12
C TYR A 36 -19.25 5.53 5.22
N LEU A 37 -20.38 5.04 4.67
CA LEU A 37 -21.26 5.86 3.82
C LEU A 37 -22.03 6.94 4.57
N ALA A 38 -22.14 6.84 5.90
CA ALA A 38 -22.88 7.79 6.74
C ALA A 38 -22.01 8.96 7.22
N GLY A 39 -20.74 9.03 6.83
CA GLY A 39 -19.81 10.08 7.29
C GLY A 39 -19.42 9.98 8.76
N GLU A 40 -19.84 8.92 9.46
CA GLU A 40 -19.39 8.63 10.83
C GLU A 40 -17.94 8.15 10.81
N ILE A 41 -17.11 8.73 11.67
CA ILE A 41 -15.70 8.37 11.83
C ILE A 41 -15.63 6.92 12.30
N CYS A 42 -15.27 6.03 11.38
CA CYS A 42 -14.82 4.68 11.71
C CYS A 42 -13.70 4.87 12.75
N PRO A 43 -13.77 4.21 13.93
CA PRO A 43 -12.85 4.54 15.00
C PRO A 43 -11.42 4.47 14.49
N GLU A 44 -10.67 5.56 14.71
CA GLU A 44 -9.25 5.81 14.39
C GLU A 44 -8.30 4.65 14.78
N LYS A 45 -8.80 3.69 15.57
CA LYS A 45 -8.17 2.46 16.04
C LYS A 45 -8.33 1.25 15.10
N ASN A 46 -9.09 1.35 14.00
CA ASN A 46 -9.20 0.22 13.07
C ASN A 46 -7.98 0.16 12.15
N ILE A 47 -7.01 -0.68 12.53
CA ILE A 47 -5.79 -0.93 11.76
C ILE A 47 -6.08 -1.25 10.30
N LEU A 48 -7.15 -1.97 10.01
CA LEU A 48 -7.46 -2.40 8.65
C LEU A 48 -7.82 -1.21 7.75
N TYR A 49 -8.47 -0.19 8.30
CA TYR A 49 -8.71 1.06 7.58
C TYR A 49 -7.39 1.73 7.20
N LYS A 50 -6.45 1.85 8.15
CA LYS A 50 -5.13 2.44 7.89
C LYS A 50 -4.37 1.66 6.82
N LEU A 51 -4.36 0.34 6.91
CA LEU A 51 -3.70 -0.54 5.93
C LEU A 51 -4.27 -0.34 4.52
N ILE A 52 -5.58 -0.34 4.38
CA ILE A 52 -6.28 -0.16 3.10
C ILE A 52 -6.10 1.27 2.56
N SER A 53 -6.15 2.28 3.43
CA SER A 53 -5.90 3.66 3.07
C SER A 53 -4.48 3.88 2.57
N GLY A 54 -3.48 3.29 3.24
CA GLY A 54 -2.10 3.33 2.79
C GLY A 54 -1.89 2.59 1.48
N LEU A 55 -2.55 1.44 1.29
CA LEU A 55 -2.49 0.71 0.00
C LEU A 55 -3.13 1.52 -1.14
N HIS A 56 -4.31 2.10 -0.90
CA HIS A 56 -4.98 2.95 -1.89
C HIS A 56 -4.12 4.18 -2.24
N SER A 57 -3.41 4.73 -1.26
CA SER A 57 -2.45 5.81 -1.48
C SER A 57 -1.28 5.35 -2.33
N SER A 58 -0.67 4.19 -2.03
CA SER A 58 0.39 3.56 -2.83
C SER A 58 0.00 3.40 -4.30
N ILE A 59 -1.20 2.86 -4.57
CA ILE A 59 -1.72 2.69 -5.94
C ILE A 59 -1.86 4.06 -6.63
N SER A 60 -2.38 5.06 -5.92
CA SER A 60 -2.54 6.41 -6.45
C SER A 60 -1.20 7.08 -6.79
N ILE A 61 -0.17 6.84 -5.97
CA ILE A 61 1.20 7.30 -6.23
C ILE A 61 1.77 6.66 -7.50
N HIS A 62 1.64 5.35 -7.68
CA HIS A 62 2.12 4.66 -8.89
C HIS A 62 1.41 5.11 -10.15
N ILE A 63 0.08 5.26 -10.10
CA ILE A 63 -0.70 5.80 -11.22
C ILE A 63 -0.19 7.20 -11.58
N ALA A 64 0.08 8.05 -10.59
CA ALA A 64 0.58 9.39 -10.84
C ALA A 64 2.05 9.42 -11.29
N ALA A 65 2.87 8.44 -10.89
CA ALA A 65 4.29 8.39 -11.26
C ALA A 65 4.51 7.91 -12.70
N ASP A 66 3.69 6.98 -13.18
CA ASP A 66 3.70 6.46 -14.55
C ASP A 66 2.33 6.68 -15.20
N TYR A 67 2.06 7.94 -15.56
CA TYR A 67 0.81 8.43 -16.12
C TYR A 67 0.94 8.68 -17.63
N LEU A 68 -0.11 8.39 -18.40
CA LEU A 68 -0.17 8.75 -19.81
C LEU A 68 -0.50 10.24 -19.94
N LEU A 69 0.51 11.05 -20.20
CA LEU A 69 0.41 12.51 -20.29
C LEU A 69 -0.21 12.96 -21.62
N ASP A 70 0.14 12.28 -22.70
CA ASP A 70 -0.38 12.53 -24.04
C ASP A 70 -0.66 11.19 -24.72
N GLU A 71 -1.94 10.94 -25.02
CA GLU A 71 -2.40 9.72 -25.68
C GLU A 71 -2.01 9.67 -27.16
N ALA A 72 -2.01 10.81 -27.86
CA ALA A 72 -1.66 10.89 -29.28
C ALA A 72 -0.16 10.65 -29.51
N LEU A 73 0.68 11.17 -28.61
CA LEU A 73 2.13 11.01 -28.66
C LEU A 73 2.64 9.79 -27.85
N ASN A 74 1.74 9.06 -27.18
CA ASN A 74 2.07 7.96 -26.26
C ASN A 74 3.16 8.35 -25.26
N THR A 75 3.07 9.56 -24.70
CA THR A 75 4.08 10.11 -23.79
C THR A 75 3.71 9.77 -22.35
N TRP A 76 4.60 9.04 -21.67
CA TRP A 76 4.44 8.62 -20.28
C TRP A 76 5.31 9.47 -19.35
N GLY A 77 4.81 9.75 -18.15
CA GLY A 77 5.58 10.50 -17.15
C GLY A 77 4.81 10.78 -15.87
N ARG A 78 5.39 11.64 -15.02
CA ARG A 78 4.84 11.97 -13.71
C ARG A 78 3.74 13.04 -13.80
N ASN A 79 2.55 12.73 -13.32
CA ASN A 79 1.44 13.66 -13.13
C ASN A 79 1.41 14.19 -11.68
N LEU A 80 2.12 15.30 -11.45
CA LEU A 80 2.27 15.91 -10.12
C LEU A 80 0.94 16.37 -9.53
N THR A 81 0.07 16.93 -10.36
CA THR A 81 -1.26 17.41 -9.96
C THR A 81 -2.11 16.27 -9.43
N LEU A 82 -2.15 15.15 -10.15
CA LEU A 82 -2.88 13.96 -9.70
C LEU A 82 -2.32 13.44 -8.38
N MET A 83 -1.00 13.39 -8.22
CA MET A 83 -0.36 12.93 -6.99
C MET A 83 -0.75 13.81 -5.80
N TYR A 84 -0.71 15.14 -5.99
CA TYR A 84 -1.10 16.11 -4.98
C TYR A 84 -2.58 15.97 -4.60
N ASP A 85 -3.45 15.97 -5.61
CA ASP A 85 -4.90 15.92 -5.42
C ASP A 85 -5.43 14.61 -4.85
N ARG A 86 -4.70 13.51 -5.01
CA ARG A 86 -5.12 12.20 -4.53
C ARG A 86 -4.48 11.81 -3.22
N VAL A 87 -3.25 12.25 -2.94
CA VAL A 87 -2.50 11.78 -1.78
C VAL A 87 -1.97 12.94 -0.95
N LEU A 88 -1.14 13.80 -1.55
CA LEU A 88 -0.26 14.68 -0.76
C LEU A 88 -0.98 15.84 -0.08
N LYS A 89 -2.13 16.30 -0.62
CA LYS A 89 -2.97 17.28 0.07
C LYS A 89 -3.68 16.75 1.31
N PHE A 90 -3.63 15.43 1.55
CA PHE A 90 -4.28 14.77 2.67
C PHE A 90 -3.23 14.11 3.58
N PRO A 91 -2.80 14.78 4.67
CA PRO A 91 -1.78 14.27 5.58
C PRO A 91 -2.08 12.86 6.09
N ASP A 92 -3.33 12.56 6.44
CA ASP A 92 -3.75 11.23 6.92
C ASP A 92 -3.46 10.11 5.90
N ARG A 93 -3.53 10.40 4.59
CA ARG A 93 -3.24 9.41 3.53
C ARG A 93 -1.74 9.14 3.44
N VAL A 94 -0.93 10.17 3.62
CA VAL A 94 0.53 10.06 3.68
C VAL A 94 0.92 9.27 4.92
N ASP A 95 0.38 9.61 6.09
CA ASP A 95 0.63 8.87 7.33
C ASP A 95 0.21 7.40 7.23
N ASN A 96 -0.96 7.12 6.63
CA ASN A 96 -1.40 5.76 6.38
C ASN A 96 -0.48 5.01 5.40
N LEU A 97 0.08 5.67 4.38
CA LEU A 97 1.08 5.07 3.48
C LEU A 97 2.33 4.65 4.25
N TYR A 98 2.91 5.55 5.05
CA TYR A 98 4.06 5.23 5.89
C TYR A 98 3.73 4.14 6.92
N PHE A 99 2.55 4.20 7.54
CA PHE A 99 2.09 3.17 8.47
C PHE A 99 2.03 1.80 7.79
N THR A 100 1.42 1.70 6.61
CA THR A 100 1.32 0.44 5.85
C THR A 100 2.69 -0.08 5.43
N PHE A 101 3.59 0.80 4.98
CA PHE A 101 4.97 0.43 4.68
C PHE A 101 5.68 -0.16 5.90
N LEU A 102 5.65 0.53 7.04
CA LEU A 102 6.29 0.07 8.27
C LEU A 102 5.65 -1.22 8.81
N PHE A 103 4.34 -1.38 8.64
CA PHE A 103 3.61 -2.60 9.01
C PHE A 103 4.11 -3.81 8.20
N VAL A 104 4.17 -3.68 6.87
CA VAL A 104 4.65 -4.77 5.99
C VAL A 104 6.14 -5.03 6.20
N LEU A 105 6.96 -3.99 6.35
CA LEU A 105 8.39 -4.12 6.66
C LEU A 105 8.61 -4.88 7.98
N ARG A 106 7.80 -4.58 9.00
CA ARG A 106 7.84 -5.31 10.28
C ARG A 106 7.45 -6.77 10.11
N ALA A 107 6.44 -7.08 9.29
CA ALA A 107 6.08 -8.46 8.98
C ALA A 107 7.23 -9.21 8.28
N VAL A 108 7.85 -8.60 7.27
CA VAL A 108 8.98 -9.21 6.53
C VAL A 108 10.18 -9.46 7.45
N THR A 109 10.57 -8.48 8.25
CA THR A 109 11.70 -8.64 9.20
C THR A 109 11.41 -9.65 10.31
N LYS A 110 10.14 -9.80 10.72
CA LYS A 110 9.74 -10.83 11.69
C LYS A 110 9.71 -12.23 11.09
N ALA A 111 9.44 -12.35 9.79
CA ALA A 111 9.45 -13.61 9.06
C ALA A 111 10.85 -14.05 8.60
N ALA A 112 11.94 -13.41 9.05
CA ALA A 112 13.31 -13.69 8.63
C ALA A 112 13.64 -15.20 8.60
N ASN A 113 13.49 -15.89 9.74
CA ASN A 113 13.78 -17.33 9.83
C ASN A 113 12.96 -18.17 8.83
N TYR A 114 11.71 -17.77 8.56
CA TYR A 114 10.88 -18.48 7.59
C TYR A 114 11.33 -18.22 6.15
N LEU A 115 11.69 -16.98 5.85
CA LEU A 115 12.17 -16.59 4.53
C LEU A 115 13.53 -17.26 4.22
N ASP A 116 14.35 -17.51 5.22
CA ASP A 116 15.60 -18.27 5.06
C ASP A 116 15.36 -19.74 4.66
N GLU A 117 14.26 -20.34 5.17
CA GLU A 117 13.86 -21.73 4.92
C GLU A 117 12.94 -21.90 3.70
N ALA A 118 12.52 -20.80 3.06
CA ALA A 118 11.59 -20.86 1.93
C ALA A 118 12.26 -21.45 0.67
N SER A 119 11.47 -22.20 -0.12
CA SER A 119 11.94 -22.70 -1.41
C SER A 119 11.86 -21.61 -2.48
N TYR A 120 12.99 -21.33 -3.12
CA TYR A 120 13.13 -20.38 -4.22
C TYR A 120 13.40 -21.07 -5.56
N ASP A 121 13.11 -22.37 -5.69
CA ASP A 121 13.41 -23.15 -6.89
C ASP A 121 12.66 -22.62 -8.13
N THR A 122 13.44 -22.08 -9.08
CA THR A 122 12.98 -21.66 -10.40
C THR A 122 13.38 -22.62 -11.52
N GLY A 123 14.15 -23.66 -11.19
CA GLY A 123 14.87 -24.50 -12.15
C GLY A 123 16.19 -23.90 -12.64
N ASN A 124 16.58 -22.70 -12.17
CA ASN A 124 17.89 -22.10 -12.42
C ASN A 124 18.67 -21.91 -11.10
N PRO A 125 19.65 -22.79 -10.81
CA PRO A 125 20.39 -22.76 -9.55
C PRO A 125 21.11 -21.42 -9.27
N GLU A 126 21.55 -20.70 -10.32
CA GLU A 126 22.23 -19.41 -10.14
C GLU A 126 21.27 -18.34 -9.65
N ASP A 127 20.06 -18.28 -10.22
CA ASP A 127 19.04 -17.30 -9.83
C ASP A 127 18.45 -17.63 -8.45
N ASP A 128 18.33 -18.92 -8.12
CA ASP A 128 17.84 -19.39 -6.82
C ASP A 128 18.81 -18.99 -5.70
N LEU A 129 20.12 -19.21 -5.90
CA LEU A 129 21.16 -18.79 -4.95
C LEU A 129 21.22 -17.27 -4.78
N LYS A 130 21.11 -16.51 -5.88
CA LYS A 130 21.05 -15.04 -5.82
C LYS A 130 19.83 -14.56 -5.05
N THR A 131 18.66 -15.15 -5.33
CA THR A 131 17.41 -14.79 -4.66
C THR A 131 17.50 -15.04 -3.17
N GLN A 132 18.01 -16.21 -2.75
CA GLN A 132 18.21 -16.52 -1.33
C GLN A 132 19.16 -15.51 -0.67
N SER A 133 20.29 -15.20 -1.30
CA SER A 133 21.25 -14.22 -0.77
C SER A 133 20.65 -12.80 -0.65
N TRP A 134 19.84 -12.36 -1.62
CA TRP A 134 19.19 -11.05 -1.56
C TRP A 134 18.12 -10.98 -0.48
N ILE A 135 17.36 -12.05 -0.26
CA ILE A 135 16.40 -12.13 0.84
C ILE A 135 17.12 -12.07 2.18
N GLU A 136 18.20 -12.84 2.36
CA GLU A 136 19.01 -12.82 3.57
C GLU A 136 19.57 -11.41 3.85
N GLN A 137 20.16 -10.78 2.82
CA GLN A 137 20.67 -9.41 2.91
C GLN A 137 19.56 -8.41 3.27
N LEU A 138 18.35 -8.57 2.74
CA LEU A 138 17.21 -7.73 3.05
C LEU A 138 16.78 -7.89 4.52
N VAL A 139 16.49 -9.11 4.98
CA VAL A 139 15.91 -9.33 6.32
C VAL A 139 16.92 -9.08 7.45
N TYR A 140 18.21 -9.29 7.18
CA TYR A 140 19.28 -9.05 8.16
C TYR A 140 19.98 -7.71 8.01
N HIS A 141 19.55 -6.85 7.10
CA HIS A 141 20.19 -5.56 6.84
C HIS A 141 20.32 -4.73 8.13
N PRO A 142 21.54 -4.30 8.53
CA PRO A 142 21.75 -3.59 9.80
C PRO A 142 20.91 -2.32 9.92
N LYS A 143 20.80 -1.53 8.84
CA LYS A 143 19.99 -0.31 8.86
C LYS A 143 18.52 -0.57 9.20
N LEU A 144 17.95 -1.72 8.82
CA LEU A 144 16.56 -2.04 9.17
C LEU A 144 16.42 -2.38 10.66
N LYS A 145 17.40 -3.11 11.23
CA LYS A 145 17.45 -3.42 12.66
C LYS A 145 17.62 -2.16 13.52
N PHE A 146 18.44 -1.20 13.07
CA PHE A 146 18.74 0.03 13.82
C PHE A 146 17.75 1.17 13.59
N ALA A 147 17.24 1.36 12.37
CA ALA A 147 16.35 2.48 12.05
C ALA A 147 14.92 2.28 12.58
N CYS A 148 14.47 1.04 12.76
CA CYS A 148 13.11 0.74 13.21
C CYS A 148 13.08 -0.49 14.16
N PRO A 149 13.66 -0.39 15.36
CA PRO A 149 13.70 -1.52 16.30
C PRO A 149 12.29 -2.02 16.67
N LEU A 150 11.33 -1.10 16.83
CA LEU A 150 9.91 -1.35 17.09
C LEU A 150 9.06 -0.22 16.48
N PRO A 151 8.63 -0.31 15.21
CA PRO A 151 7.86 0.77 14.57
C PRO A 151 6.49 1.00 15.22
N PHE A 152 5.94 -0.02 15.88
CA PHE A 152 4.73 0.08 16.69
C PHE A 152 4.73 -1.00 17.78
N ASN A 153 3.97 -0.74 18.85
CA ASN A 153 3.77 -1.72 19.92
C ASN A 153 2.66 -2.70 19.50
N GLU A 154 3.06 -3.89 19.05
CA GLU A 154 2.18 -4.98 18.61
C GLU A 154 1.09 -5.26 19.66
N VAL A 155 1.45 -5.36 20.95
CA VAL A 155 0.49 -5.63 22.03
C VAL A 155 -0.55 -4.53 22.18
N ARG A 156 -0.17 -3.25 22.01
CA ARG A 156 -1.12 -2.12 22.05
C ARG A 156 -2.00 -2.05 20.81
N LEU A 157 -1.54 -2.56 19.68
CA LEU A 157 -2.31 -2.70 18.44
C LEU A 157 -3.53 -3.62 18.66
N TRP A 158 -3.37 -4.63 19.53
CA TRP A 158 -4.34 -5.70 19.76
C TRP A 158 -5.10 -5.61 21.09
N LYS A 159 -4.64 -4.79 22.05
CA LYS A 159 -5.31 -4.60 23.35
C LYS A 159 -6.73 -4.05 23.17
N GLY A 160 -7.73 -4.89 23.43
CA GLY A 160 -9.14 -4.49 23.59
C GLY A 160 -10.18 -5.33 22.85
N LYS A 161 -9.78 -6.31 22.03
CA LYS A 161 -10.69 -7.28 21.39
C LYS A 161 -10.10 -8.67 21.55
N GLY A 162 -10.93 -9.69 21.82
CA GLY A 162 -10.48 -11.08 21.86
C GLY A 162 -9.66 -11.39 20.61
N GLU A 163 -8.37 -11.65 20.79
CA GLU A 163 -7.38 -11.81 19.72
C GLU A 163 -7.78 -12.86 18.66
N PRO A 164 -8.41 -14.01 19.03
CA PRO A 164 -8.88 -15.00 18.05
C PRO A 164 -10.03 -14.48 17.18
N ASP A 165 -11.00 -13.79 17.78
CA ASP A 165 -12.19 -13.28 17.08
C ASP A 165 -11.83 -12.17 16.11
N LEU A 166 -10.88 -11.30 16.48
CA LEU A 166 -10.37 -10.24 15.61
C LEU A 166 -9.66 -10.81 14.38
N MET A 167 -8.82 -11.83 14.58
CA MET A 167 -8.11 -12.47 13.46
C MET A 167 -9.09 -13.16 12.50
N GLN A 168 -10.12 -13.85 13.00
CA GLN A 168 -11.15 -14.46 12.16
C GLN A 168 -11.97 -13.41 11.38
N GLN A 169 -12.29 -12.28 12.01
CA GLN A 169 -12.97 -11.16 11.34
C GLN A 169 -12.12 -10.59 10.21
N ILE A 170 -10.83 -10.34 10.47
CA ILE A 170 -9.89 -9.83 9.46
C ILE A 170 -9.76 -10.83 8.31
N GLN A 171 -9.58 -12.13 8.60
CA GLN A 171 -9.51 -13.17 7.57
C GLN A 171 -10.78 -13.20 6.70
N LYS A 172 -11.97 -13.09 7.32
CA LYS A 172 -13.24 -13.02 6.59
C LYS A 172 -13.29 -11.79 5.68
N GLN A 173 -12.87 -10.62 6.18
CA GLN A 173 -12.83 -9.39 5.39
C GLN A 173 -11.88 -9.50 4.19
N PHE A 174 -10.69 -10.08 4.36
CA PHE A 174 -9.76 -10.29 3.23
C PHE A 174 -10.30 -11.27 2.18
N ARG A 175 -11.05 -12.30 2.58
CA ARG A 175 -11.75 -13.19 1.63
C ARG A 175 -12.79 -12.44 0.81
N ASN A 176 -13.58 -11.58 1.47
CA ASN A 176 -14.57 -10.76 0.78
C ASN A 176 -13.89 -9.76 -0.18
N ILE A 177 -12.84 -9.07 0.26
CA ILE A 177 -12.06 -8.16 -0.59
C ILE A 177 -11.47 -8.92 -1.78
N SER A 178 -10.93 -10.12 -1.57
CA SER A 178 -10.41 -10.95 -2.67
C SER A 178 -11.50 -11.28 -3.70
N ALA A 179 -12.73 -11.55 -3.27
CA ALA A 179 -13.86 -11.76 -4.17
C ALA A 179 -14.27 -10.47 -4.90
N LEU A 180 -14.22 -9.31 -4.23
CA LEU A 180 -14.46 -8.01 -4.87
C LEU A 180 -13.42 -7.69 -5.96
N MET A 181 -12.17 -8.13 -5.80
CA MET A 181 -11.15 -7.94 -6.84
C MET A 181 -11.54 -8.62 -8.16
N ASP A 182 -12.27 -9.73 -8.13
CA ASP A 182 -12.76 -10.40 -9.34
C ASP A 182 -13.77 -9.57 -10.15
N CYS A 183 -14.37 -8.54 -9.52
CA CYS A 183 -15.29 -7.61 -10.18
C CYS A 183 -14.57 -6.44 -10.88
N ILE A 184 -13.24 -6.31 -10.75
CA ILE A 184 -12.48 -5.21 -11.36
C ILE A 184 -12.29 -5.46 -12.86
N GLY A 185 -12.89 -4.63 -13.71
CA GLY A 185 -12.82 -4.79 -15.18
C GLY A 185 -11.43 -4.55 -15.80
N CYS A 186 -10.53 -3.87 -15.09
CA CYS A 186 -9.14 -3.66 -15.51
C CYS A 186 -8.26 -4.85 -15.10
N GLU A 187 -7.68 -5.59 -16.06
CA GLU A 187 -6.89 -6.79 -15.79
C GLU A 187 -5.63 -6.51 -14.96
N LYS A 188 -4.86 -5.47 -15.31
CA LYS A 188 -3.67 -5.07 -14.54
C LYS A 188 -4.04 -4.62 -13.11
N CYS A 189 -5.12 -3.87 -12.97
CA CYS A 189 -5.61 -3.42 -11.67
C CYS A 189 -6.08 -4.61 -10.81
N ARG A 190 -6.73 -5.60 -11.42
CA ARG A 190 -7.13 -6.85 -10.77
C ARG A 190 -5.91 -7.66 -10.33
N LEU A 191 -4.90 -7.79 -11.20
CA LEU A 191 -3.65 -8.49 -10.92
C LEU A 191 -2.95 -7.89 -9.69
N TRP A 192 -2.67 -6.58 -9.73
CA TRP A 192 -1.98 -5.88 -8.63
C TRP A 192 -2.84 -5.81 -7.37
N GLY A 193 -4.14 -5.59 -7.50
CA GLY A 193 -5.08 -5.64 -6.38
C GLY A 193 -5.02 -6.98 -5.65
N LYS A 194 -5.14 -8.11 -6.38
CA LYS A 194 -5.01 -9.45 -5.77
C LYS A 194 -3.65 -9.67 -5.13
N LEU A 195 -2.56 -9.29 -5.81
CA LEU A 195 -1.20 -9.45 -5.31
C LEU A 195 -0.98 -8.66 -4.01
N GLN A 196 -1.38 -7.38 -3.98
CA GLN A 196 -1.18 -6.50 -2.84
C GLN A 196 -2.08 -6.88 -1.65
N PHE A 197 -3.35 -7.22 -1.88
CA PHE A 197 -4.23 -7.67 -0.79
C PHE A 197 -3.81 -9.03 -0.23
N LEU A 198 -3.30 -9.95 -1.06
CA LEU A 198 -2.70 -11.19 -0.57
C LEU A 198 -1.49 -10.88 0.31
N GLY A 199 -0.58 -10.00 -0.14
CA GLY A 199 0.59 -9.60 0.64
C GLY A 199 0.23 -8.95 1.98
N LEU A 200 -0.81 -8.11 2.03
CA LEU A 200 -1.31 -7.52 3.28
C LEU A 200 -1.89 -8.60 4.21
N GLY A 201 -2.64 -9.55 3.67
CA GLY A 201 -3.16 -10.70 4.41
C GLY A 201 -2.05 -11.56 5.01
N THR A 202 -0.99 -11.82 4.23
CA THR A 202 0.22 -12.53 4.69
C THR A 202 0.94 -11.75 5.78
N ALA A 203 1.08 -10.42 5.65
CA ALA A 203 1.69 -9.58 6.68
C ALA A 203 0.91 -9.63 8.00
N LEU A 204 -0.43 -9.57 7.94
CA LEU A 204 -1.30 -9.74 9.10
C LEU A 204 -1.13 -11.14 9.71
N LYS A 205 -1.16 -12.20 8.90
CA LYS A 205 -0.94 -13.58 9.35
C LYS A 205 0.38 -13.75 10.11
N ILE A 206 1.47 -13.11 9.65
CA ILE A 206 2.76 -13.09 10.34
C ILE A 206 2.70 -12.33 11.66
N LEU A 207 2.07 -11.16 11.68
CA LEU A 207 2.08 -10.28 12.87
C LEU A 207 1.06 -10.68 13.95
N PHE A 208 0.09 -11.53 13.64
CA PHE A 208 -0.87 -12.10 14.60
C PHE A 208 -0.41 -13.43 15.22
N SER A 209 0.64 -14.07 14.72
CA SER A 209 1.08 -15.39 15.20
C SER A 209 1.87 -15.37 16.51
N VAL A 210 1.97 -14.19 17.14
CA VAL A 210 3.00 -13.82 18.12
C VAL A 210 2.75 -14.37 19.51
N ASN A 211 1.50 -14.72 19.84
CA ASN A 211 1.14 -15.13 21.19
C ASN A 211 1.12 -16.65 21.41
N SER A 212 1.47 -17.46 20.39
CA SER A 212 1.53 -18.92 20.50
C SER A 212 2.97 -19.43 20.49
N GLN A 213 3.74 -19.08 21.54
CA GLN A 213 5.16 -19.43 21.66
C GLN A 213 5.46 -20.95 21.70
N GLU A 214 4.46 -21.83 21.78
CA GLU A 214 4.66 -23.28 21.85
C GLU A 214 4.57 -24.03 20.50
N HIS A 215 4.22 -23.36 19.39
CA HIS A 215 4.02 -24.01 18.08
C HIS A 215 4.86 -23.43 16.93
N LEU A 216 5.98 -22.78 17.25
CA LEU A 216 6.82 -22.07 16.27
C LEU A 216 7.34 -22.97 15.14
N HIS A 217 7.57 -24.27 15.39
CA HIS A 217 8.14 -25.19 14.41
C HIS A 217 7.13 -25.94 13.53
N LYS A 218 5.82 -25.89 13.80
CA LYS A 218 4.85 -26.80 13.16
C LYS A 218 3.75 -26.14 12.32
N MET A 219 3.68 -24.80 12.22
CA MET A 219 2.45 -24.17 11.72
C MET A 219 2.57 -23.14 10.58
N PHE A 220 3.78 -22.78 10.12
CA PHE A 220 3.96 -21.83 9.01
C PHE A 220 4.49 -22.51 7.75
N GLN A 221 3.62 -23.25 7.05
CA GLN A 221 3.82 -23.46 5.62
C GLN A 221 3.23 -22.26 4.89
N PHE A 222 4.05 -21.26 4.54
CA PHE A 222 3.58 -20.28 3.57
C PHE A 222 3.61 -20.90 2.18
N GLN A 223 2.60 -20.55 1.39
CA GLN A 223 2.62 -20.88 -0.03
C GLN A 223 3.59 -19.95 -0.75
N GLN A 224 4.20 -20.43 -1.83
CA GLN A 224 5.11 -19.62 -2.66
C GLN A 224 4.48 -18.27 -3.06
N ASN A 225 3.18 -18.27 -3.37
CA ASN A 225 2.42 -17.06 -3.71
C ASN A 225 2.30 -16.05 -2.55
N GLU A 226 2.26 -16.51 -1.29
CA GLU A 226 2.25 -15.62 -0.12
C GLU A 226 3.59 -14.88 0.02
N VAL A 227 4.71 -15.59 -0.19
CA VAL A 227 6.05 -14.99 -0.17
C VAL A 227 6.21 -13.99 -1.31
N ILE A 228 5.84 -14.38 -2.54
CA ILE A 228 5.90 -13.51 -3.72
C ILE A 228 5.06 -12.24 -3.49
N ALA A 229 3.84 -12.39 -2.99
CA ALA A 229 2.93 -11.27 -2.73
C ALA A 229 3.47 -10.33 -1.64
N LEU A 230 4.02 -10.87 -0.55
CA LEU A 230 4.57 -10.10 0.55
C LEU A 230 5.76 -9.24 0.12
N ILE A 231 6.72 -9.82 -0.62
CA ILE A 231 7.91 -9.11 -1.08
C ILE A 231 7.55 -8.07 -2.16
N ASN A 232 6.66 -8.42 -3.10
CA ASN A 232 6.22 -7.45 -4.11
C ASN A 232 5.43 -6.28 -3.50
N LEU A 233 4.59 -6.54 -2.51
CA LEU A 233 3.89 -5.49 -1.76
C LEU A 233 4.89 -4.56 -1.05
N LEU A 234 5.89 -5.12 -0.35
CA LEU A 234 6.93 -4.33 0.31
C LEU A 234 7.64 -3.43 -0.71
N ASN A 235 7.99 -3.97 -1.88
CA ASN A 235 8.62 -3.21 -2.95
C ASN A 235 7.74 -2.04 -3.44
N ARG A 236 6.46 -2.27 -3.74
CA ARG A 236 5.52 -1.20 -4.16
C ARG A 236 5.40 -0.11 -3.08
N LEU A 237 5.25 -0.50 -1.82
CA LEU A 237 5.16 0.47 -0.72
C LEU A 237 6.46 1.27 -0.57
N SER A 238 7.62 0.62 -0.72
CA SER A 238 8.93 1.27 -0.68
C SER A 238 9.08 2.31 -1.80
N GLU A 239 8.74 1.96 -3.03
CA GLU A 239 8.77 2.90 -4.16
C GLU A 239 7.81 4.08 -3.94
N SER A 240 6.62 3.82 -3.40
CA SER A 240 5.65 4.88 -3.10
C SER A 240 6.17 5.86 -2.05
N VAL A 241 6.77 5.35 -0.97
CA VAL A 241 7.40 6.18 0.08
C VAL A 241 8.54 7.00 -0.49
N MET A 242 9.40 6.40 -1.31
CA MET A 242 10.49 7.12 -2.00
C MET A 242 9.96 8.24 -2.89
N LEU A 243 8.95 7.96 -3.72
CA LEU A 243 8.35 8.96 -4.60
C LEU A 243 7.75 10.13 -3.82
N VAL A 244 7.01 9.84 -2.74
CA VAL A 244 6.46 10.89 -1.86
C VAL A 244 7.58 11.73 -1.23
N HIS A 245 8.66 11.10 -0.77
CA HIS A 245 9.79 11.77 -0.16
C HIS A 245 10.55 12.68 -1.15
N GLU A 246 10.84 12.18 -2.35
CA GLU A 246 11.52 12.93 -3.42
C GLU A 246 10.69 14.13 -3.91
N MET A 247 9.37 14.00 -3.91
CA MET A 247 8.48 14.98 -4.53
C MET A 247 8.06 16.09 -3.57
N TRP A 248 8.18 15.88 -2.26
CA TRP A 248 7.86 16.87 -1.23
C TRP A 248 8.47 18.27 -1.52
N PRO A 249 9.78 18.41 -1.84
CA PRO A 249 10.38 19.72 -2.08
C PRO A 249 9.94 20.39 -3.39
N SER A 250 9.53 19.59 -4.39
CA SER A 250 9.07 20.11 -5.68
C SER A 250 7.66 20.68 -5.59
N LEU A 251 6.83 20.15 -4.70
CA LEU A 251 5.46 20.61 -4.47
C LEU A 251 5.40 21.94 -3.74
N GLU A 252 6.28 22.15 -2.75
CA GLU A 252 6.42 23.46 -2.09
C GLU A 252 6.69 24.58 -3.11
N LYS A 253 7.52 24.29 -4.14
CA LYS A 253 7.84 25.25 -5.21
C LYS A 253 6.69 25.49 -6.20
N VAL A 254 5.93 24.45 -6.54
CA VAL A 254 4.77 24.56 -7.46
C VAL A 254 3.59 25.25 -6.76
N MET A 255 3.37 24.95 -5.49
CA MET A 255 2.28 25.54 -4.70
C MET A 255 2.58 26.96 -4.23
N GLY A 256 3.84 27.29 -3.93
CA GLY A 256 4.26 28.67 -3.64
C GLY A 256 3.97 29.64 -4.80
N LYS A 257 3.82 29.13 -6.03
CA LYS A 257 3.42 29.93 -7.20
C LYS A 257 1.90 30.02 -7.41
N GLN A 258 1.10 29.13 -6.83
CA GLN A 258 -0.37 29.15 -6.97
C GLN A 258 -1.07 29.99 -5.89
N VAL A 259 -0.40 30.34 -4.79
CA VAL A 259 -0.98 31.17 -3.71
C VAL A 259 -0.76 32.67 -3.91
N SER A 260 0.08 33.08 -4.87
CA SER A 260 0.38 34.50 -5.16
C SER A 260 -0.42 35.06 -6.34
N THR A 261 -1.74 35.11 -6.22
CA THR A 261 -2.57 36.09 -6.94
C THR A 261 -3.75 36.50 -6.06
N PRO A 262 -3.64 37.58 -5.27
CA PRO A 262 -4.78 38.40 -4.91
C PRO A 262 -5.15 39.24 -6.14
N SER A 263 -6.43 39.22 -6.50
CA SER A 263 -7.06 40.07 -7.50
C SER A 263 -6.76 41.55 -7.26
N ASP A 264 -5.98 42.17 -8.15
CA ASP A 264 -5.97 43.62 -8.30
C ASP A 264 -7.30 44.06 -8.90
N GLN A 265 -8.21 44.55 -8.05
CA GLN A 265 -9.19 45.55 -8.50
C GLN A 265 -8.64 46.93 -8.15
N PRO A 266 -8.49 47.84 -9.13
CA PRO A 266 -8.10 49.21 -8.84
C PRO A 266 -9.28 49.93 -8.19
N SER A 267 -9.06 50.40 -6.97
CA SER A 267 -9.91 51.37 -6.29
C SER A 267 -9.85 52.69 -7.06
N MET A 268 -10.90 52.98 -7.82
CA MET A 268 -11.14 54.31 -8.39
C MET A 268 -11.61 55.24 -7.27
N THR A 269 -10.74 56.17 -6.89
CA THR A 269 -11.05 57.38 -6.15
C THR A 269 -11.65 58.46 -7.06
N GLY A 270 -12.61 59.23 -6.51
CA GLY A 270 -13.10 60.53 -7.02
C GLY A 270 -14.61 60.50 -7.31
N GLY A 271 -15.47 61.37 -6.79
CA GLY A 271 -15.32 62.68 -6.13
C GLY A 271 -16.45 63.60 -6.66
N HIS A 272 -17.17 64.30 -5.78
CA HIS A 272 -18.06 65.47 -5.97
C HIS A 272 -19.03 65.47 -7.18
N VAL A 273 -20.36 65.59 -7.04
CA VAL A 273 -21.23 66.59 -6.36
C VAL A 273 -22.58 65.94 -6.11
#